data_AF-A0A3L8SLD1-F1
#
_entry.id   AF-A0A3L8SLD1-F1
#
_cell.length_a   1.000
_cell.length_b   1.000
_cell.length_c   1.000
_cell.angle_alpha   90.00
_cell.angle_beta   90.00
_cell.angle_gamma   90.00
#
_symmetry.space_group_name_H-M   'P 1'
#
loop_
_entity.id
_entity.type
_entity.pdbx_description
1 polymer ?
#
loop_
_entity_poly.entity_id
_entity_poly.type
_entity_poly.pdbx_seq_one_letter_code
_entity_poly.pdbx_strand_id
1 'polypeptide(L)'
;MEPEGEVLNPSPFPGQIKFGCGKLLVTGQWHHLTVTVAKEAKKSCIMAAYINGQMLGSAKMQYLQPLPGGCISMDPSSFIDVYGYIATPRIWKQKSSLTWRLGPTYLFEEAISVETIEVITKLGPQYCSNFQAVQLQGEDQCSDRIIAPLVAEDRISFGINAVCSSLTTVQDIKSSYNEVDGRLIAKEIGINSRDSSTPIFLAKNIAGHLSGSLRTIGSVAVGQHGVRVFQSSPAATSLNFIGGPAILLGLIAMARDDHTMYAAVKVLNSILSSSPLSGKLMRHIHGYQLLSYLLKKKTQLLNNRILQLMFSLVGTAELGFESSVIKNYSAFQYVLCNFELWMKAPENLDLILLSHLAEILQSSRDAGQNIAIAYQVQMVPKLVFLFNDPEISSSKITVACTILSHLLQGYFNTRDVLRWRDRIGLFLVYTLKPSSVDENQFYLDSVAERPTE
;
A
#
# COMPACT_ATOMS: atom_id res chain seq x y z
N MET A 1 -53.50 1.16 46.85
CA MET A 1 -52.17 1.80 46.76
C MET A 1 -51.50 1.20 45.55
N GLU A 2 -51.59 1.91 44.44
CA GLU A 2 -50.80 1.63 43.24
C GLU A 2 -49.33 1.97 43.53
N PRO A 3 -48.36 1.20 43.02
CA PRO A 3 -46.96 1.57 43.16
C PRO A 3 -46.69 2.81 42.31
N GLU A 4 -46.17 3.84 42.96
CA GLU A 4 -45.79 5.12 42.38
C GLU A 4 -44.85 4.89 41.17
N GLY A 5 -45.23 5.42 40.01
CA GLY A 5 -44.42 5.38 38.82
C GLY A 5 -43.12 6.14 39.04
N GLU A 6 -41.99 5.43 39.01
CA GLU A 6 -40.67 6.04 38.95
C GLU A 6 -40.60 6.97 37.74
N VAL A 7 -40.51 8.27 38.02
CA VAL A 7 -40.25 9.30 37.02
C VAL A 7 -38.83 9.07 36.48
N LEU A 8 -38.74 8.46 35.29
CA LEU A 8 -37.53 8.44 34.47
C LEU A 8 -37.13 9.90 34.20
N ASN A 9 -36.18 10.42 34.98
CA ASN A 9 -35.52 11.69 34.68
C ASN A 9 -35.01 11.64 33.23
N PRO A 10 -35.53 12.47 32.30
CA PRO A 10 -35.07 12.43 30.93
C PRO A 10 -33.61 12.86 30.92
N SER A 11 -32.73 11.97 30.46
CA SER A 11 -31.33 12.32 30.28
C SER A 11 -31.22 13.53 29.34
N PRO A 12 -30.34 14.49 29.61
CA PRO A 12 -30.23 15.71 28.80
C PRO A 12 -29.65 15.47 27.39
N PHE A 13 -29.24 14.24 27.09
CA PHE A 13 -28.64 13.85 25.82
C PHE A 13 -29.63 13.02 24.99
N PRO A 14 -29.65 13.19 23.65
CA PRO A 14 -30.52 12.41 22.79
C PRO A 14 -30.16 10.91 22.85
N GLY A 15 -31.17 10.04 22.80
CA GLY A 15 -30.98 8.59 22.69
C GLY A 15 -30.79 8.08 21.24
N GLN A 16 -30.89 8.97 20.25
CA GLN A 16 -30.65 8.67 18.84
C GLN A 16 -29.99 9.85 18.16
N ILE A 17 -28.97 9.58 17.33
CA ILE A 17 -28.29 10.58 16.49
C ILE A 17 -28.46 10.19 15.03
N LYS A 18 -28.66 11.18 14.16
CA LYS A 18 -28.78 10.99 12.70
C LYS A 18 -27.72 11.83 12.00
N PHE A 19 -26.92 11.20 11.14
CA PHE A 19 -25.96 11.88 10.28
C PHE A 19 -26.41 11.77 8.82
N GLY A 20 -26.42 12.91 8.11
CA GLY A 20 -26.76 12.93 6.68
C GLY A 20 -25.57 12.47 5.82
N CYS A 21 -25.75 11.39 5.05
CA CYS A 21 -24.70 10.80 4.21
C CYS A 21 -25.01 10.85 2.69
N GLY A 22 -26.16 11.39 2.29
CA GLY A 22 -26.67 11.24 0.91
C GLY A 22 -25.76 11.80 -0.20
N LYS A 23 -24.92 12.80 0.09
CA LYS A 23 -23.98 13.38 -0.90
C LYS A 23 -22.71 12.54 -1.10
N LEU A 24 -22.41 11.62 -0.19
CA LEU A 24 -21.15 10.86 -0.14
C LEU A 24 -21.34 9.40 -0.56
N LEU A 25 -22.57 8.94 -0.72
CA LEU A 25 -22.89 7.57 -1.10
C LEU A 25 -23.22 7.46 -2.58
N VAL A 26 -22.48 6.60 -3.28
CA VAL A 26 -22.71 6.29 -4.70
C VAL A 26 -23.18 4.84 -4.85
N THR A 27 -24.30 4.62 -5.55
CA THR A 27 -24.80 3.27 -5.82
C THR A 27 -23.82 2.48 -6.68
N GLY A 28 -23.53 1.23 -6.29
CA GLY A 28 -22.63 0.35 -7.05
C GLY A 28 -21.17 0.43 -6.64
N GLN A 29 -20.82 1.28 -5.67
CA GLN A 29 -19.46 1.38 -5.12
C GLN A 29 -19.40 0.88 -3.67
N TRP A 30 -18.26 0.33 -3.27
CA TRP A 30 -17.98 -0.02 -1.88
C TRP A 30 -17.62 1.23 -1.08
N HIS A 31 -18.21 1.39 0.09
CA HIS A 31 -17.93 2.50 1.00
C HIS A 31 -17.48 1.92 2.35
N HIS A 32 -16.44 2.50 2.92
CA HIS A 32 -15.97 2.14 4.26
C HIS A 32 -16.68 3.00 5.30
N LEU A 33 -17.52 2.38 6.14
CA LEU A 33 -18.22 3.05 7.23
C LEU A 33 -17.52 2.73 8.56
N THR A 34 -17.19 3.77 9.32
CA THR A 34 -16.69 3.62 10.69
C THR A 34 -17.54 4.45 11.63
N VAL A 35 -17.98 3.84 12.74
CA VAL A 35 -18.70 4.53 13.81
C VAL A 35 -17.92 4.32 15.10
N THR A 36 -17.55 5.41 15.75
CA THR A 36 -16.85 5.38 17.04
C THR A 36 -17.79 5.87 18.13
N VAL A 37 -17.73 5.21 19.29
CA VAL A 37 -18.51 5.56 20.48
C VAL A 37 -17.53 5.69 21.63
N ALA A 38 -17.12 6.92 21.94
CA ALA A 38 -16.18 7.20 23.02
C ALA A 38 -16.93 7.57 24.30
N LYS A 39 -16.73 6.81 25.37
CA LYS A 39 -17.31 7.11 26.69
C LYS A 39 -16.60 8.32 27.30
N GLU A 40 -17.35 9.33 27.74
CA GLU A 40 -16.79 10.56 28.33
C GLU A 40 -17.07 10.60 29.84
N ALA A 41 -18.35 10.57 30.24
CA ALA A 41 -18.80 10.60 31.64
C ALA A 41 -19.79 9.46 31.93
N LYS A 42 -20.20 9.30 33.21
CA LYS A 42 -21.01 8.14 33.69
C LYS A 42 -22.27 7.82 32.87
N LYS A 43 -22.82 8.77 32.11
CA LYS A 43 -24.04 8.57 31.29
C LYS A 43 -23.97 9.15 29.87
N SER A 44 -22.82 9.68 29.43
CA SER A 44 -22.68 10.32 28.12
C SER A 44 -21.53 9.74 27.30
N CYS A 45 -21.71 9.73 26.00
CA CYS A 45 -20.68 9.38 25.03
C CYS A 45 -20.66 10.35 23.85
N ILE A 46 -19.52 10.41 23.19
CA ILE A 46 -19.33 11.11 21.94
C ILE A 46 -19.40 10.07 20.83
N MET A 47 -20.37 10.23 19.93
CA MET A 47 -20.51 9.40 18.75
C MET A 47 -19.98 10.16 17.55
N ALA A 48 -19.04 9.57 16.82
CA ALA A 48 -18.58 10.10 15.54
C ALA A 48 -18.75 9.06 14.43
N ALA A 49 -19.04 9.53 13.22
CA ALA A 49 -19.20 8.68 12.05
C ALA A 49 -18.29 9.14 10.93
N TYR A 50 -17.72 8.18 10.21
CA TYR A 50 -16.78 8.40 9.11
C TYR A 50 -17.20 7.57 7.90
N ILE A 51 -17.10 8.17 6.70
CA ILE A 51 -17.27 7.48 5.41
C ILE A 51 -15.98 7.65 4.62
N ASN A 52 -15.39 6.55 4.17
CA ASN A 52 -14.15 6.54 3.39
C ASN A 52 -13.00 7.33 4.05
N GLY A 53 -12.93 7.28 5.39
CA GLY A 53 -11.97 8.05 6.19
C GLY A 53 -12.36 9.50 6.48
N GLN A 54 -13.35 10.06 5.77
CA GLN A 54 -13.83 11.43 6.01
C GLN A 54 -14.87 11.46 7.13
N MET A 55 -14.68 12.36 8.11
CA MET A 55 -15.64 12.55 9.21
C MET A 55 -16.94 13.18 8.70
N LEU A 56 -18.07 12.52 8.96
CA LEU A 56 -19.41 13.05 8.69
C LEU A 56 -19.84 14.07 9.74
N GLY A 57 -19.52 13.78 11.00
CA GLY A 57 -19.93 14.57 12.14
C GLY A 57 -19.65 13.86 13.46
N SER A 58 -19.75 14.62 14.55
CA SER A 58 -19.61 14.16 15.92
C SER A 58 -20.71 14.80 16.77
N ALA A 59 -21.33 14.02 17.65
CA ALA A 59 -22.40 14.49 18.52
C ALA A 59 -22.42 13.73 19.86
N LYS A 60 -22.86 14.43 20.92
CA LYS A 60 -23.02 13.83 22.25
C LYS A 60 -24.32 13.05 22.34
N MET A 61 -24.24 11.81 22.82
CA MET A 61 -25.36 10.90 23.03
C MET A 61 -25.38 10.40 24.48
N GLN A 62 -26.54 9.90 24.92
CA GLN A 62 -26.58 9.06 26.10
C GLN A 62 -25.79 7.76 25.83
N TYR A 63 -24.90 7.38 26.76
CA TYR A 63 -24.13 6.13 26.63
C TYR A 63 -25.05 4.91 26.77
N LEU A 64 -24.67 3.80 26.13
CA LEU A 64 -25.37 2.53 26.17
C LEU A 64 -25.61 2.11 27.64
N GLN A 65 -26.86 1.77 27.96
CA GLN A 65 -27.17 1.20 29.27
C GLN A 65 -26.52 -0.18 29.35
N PRO A 66 -25.79 -0.50 30.44
CA PRO A 66 -25.07 -1.77 30.57
C PRO A 66 -26.00 -2.96 30.73
N LEU A 67 -27.25 -2.72 31.15
CA LEU A 67 -28.25 -3.74 31.42
C LEU A 67 -29.48 -3.45 30.54
N PRO A 68 -30.13 -4.48 29.97
CA PRO A 68 -31.38 -4.30 29.25
C PRO A 68 -32.51 -3.88 30.21
N GLY A 69 -33.29 -2.87 29.82
CA GLY A 69 -34.40 -2.35 30.62
C GLY A 69 -33.97 -1.39 31.74
N GLY A 70 -34.88 -1.13 32.70
CA GLY A 70 -34.62 -0.27 33.87
C GLY A 70 -33.84 -0.94 35.00
N CYS A 71 -33.29 -2.13 34.77
CA CYS A 71 -32.61 -2.90 35.82
C CYS A 71 -31.31 -2.21 36.26
N ILE A 72 -31.17 -2.00 37.57
CA ILE A 72 -30.03 -1.31 38.19
C ILE A 72 -28.89 -2.29 38.51
N SER A 73 -29.21 -3.58 38.63
CA SER A 73 -28.29 -4.67 38.96
C SER A 73 -28.87 -6.00 38.48
N MET A 74 -28.04 -6.85 37.85
CA MET A 74 -28.33 -8.26 37.57
C MET A 74 -27.05 -9.08 37.71
N ASP A 75 -27.19 -10.37 38.03
CA ASP A 75 -26.08 -11.31 38.13
C ASP A 75 -25.44 -11.55 36.75
N PRO A 76 -24.11 -11.46 36.57
CA PRO A 76 -23.44 -11.65 35.28
C PRO A 76 -23.78 -13.00 34.59
N SER A 77 -24.07 -14.05 35.38
CA SER A 77 -24.51 -15.36 34.88
C SER A 77 -25.87 -15.33 34.18
N SER A 78 -26.63 -14.25 34.26
CA SER A 78 -27.91 -14.10 33.55
C SER A 78 -27.76 -13.71 32.08
N PHE A 79 -26.56 -13.29 31.64
CA PHE A 79 -26.26 -12.80 30.28
C PHE A 79 -25.73 -13.90 29.33
N ILE A 80 -26.34 -15.09 29.34
CA ILE A 80 -25.83 -16.23 28.55
C ILE A 80 -26.31 -16.17 27.09
N ASP A 81 -27.40 -15.45 26.80
CA ASP A 81 -28.06 -15.44 25.49
C ASP A 81 -27.94 -14.09 24.75
N VAL A 82 -26.75 -13.46 24.74
CA VAL A 82 -26.55 -12.17 24.05
C VAL A 82 -26.09 -12.38 22.61
N TYR A 83 -26.87 -11.87 21.65
CA TYR A 83 -26.51 -11.87 20.23
C TYR A 83 -26.93 -10.55 19.57
N GLY A 84 -26.27 -10.23 18.45
CA GLY A 84 -26.52 -9.01 17.68
C GLY A 84 -26.93 -9.33 16.24
N TYR A 85 -27.66 -8.41 15.62
CA TYR A 85 -27.97 -8.45 14.19
C TYR A 85 -27.10 -7.44 13.46
N ILE A 86 -26.49 -7.88 12.37
CA ILE A 86 -25.94 -6.99 11.35
C ILE A 86 -26.96 -6.96 10.22
N ALA A 87 -27.42 -5.75 9.86
CA ALA A 87 -28.57 -5.48 9.00
C ALA A 87 -29.94 -5.61 9.70
N THR A 88 -31.01 -5.83 8.93
CA THR A 88 -32.39 -5.75 9.41
C THR A 88 -32.87 -7.09 9.99
N PRO A 89 -33.29 -7.14 11.26
CA PRO A 89 -33.92 -8.32 11.85
C PRO A 89 -35.18 -8.74 11.08
N ARG A 90 -35.53 -10.03 11.13
CA ARG A 90 -36.69 -10.58 10.41
C ARG A 90 -38.00 -9.84 10.74
N ILE A 91 -38.16 -9.43 11.99
CA ILE A 91 -39.36 -8.74 12.51
C ILE A 91 -39.54 -7.35 11.88
N TRP A 92 -38.46 -6.69 11.47
CA TRP A 92 -38.46 -5.34 10.90
C TRP A 92 -38.22 -5.32 9.38
N LYS A 93 -38.28 -6.50 8.74
CA LYS A 93 -38.00 -6.63 7.31
C LYS A 93 -39.06 -5.91 6.48
N GLN A 94 -38.63 -4.95 5.68
CA GLN A 94 -39.47 -4.25 4.70
C GLN A 94 -38.90 -4.44 3.28
N LYS A 95 -39.78 -4.42 2.27
CA LYS A 95 -39.32 -4.46 0.86
C LYS A 95 -38.67 -3.12 0.52
N SER A 96 -37.43 -3.17 0.06
CA SER A 96 -36.67 -2.02 -0.42
C SER A 96 -36.17 -2.31 -1.84
N SER A 97 -36.10 -1.28 -2.68
CA SER A 97 -35.44 -1.35 -3.99
C SER A 97 -33.92 -1.38 -3.86
N LEU A 98 -33.38 -0.97 -2.70
CA LEU A 98 -31.95 -0.94 -2.43
C LEU A 98 -31.50 -2.28 -1.85
N THR A 99 -30.53 -2.91 -2.51
CA THR A 99 -29.83 -4.10 -1.99
C THR A 99 -28.51 -3.67 -1.37
N TRP A 100 -28.33 -3.95 -0.09
CA TRP A 100 -27.08 -3.68 0.61
C TRP A 100 -26.23 -4.95 0.62
N ARG A 101 -24.91 -4.79 0.41
CA ARG A 101 -23.93 -5.87 0.53
C ARG A 101 -23.01 -5.56 1.70
N LEU A 102 -22.73 -6.57 2.51
CA LEU A 102 -21.85 -6.44 3.66
C LEU A 102 -20.44 -6.88 3.25
N GLY A 103 -19.45 -6.05 3.56
CA GLY A 103 -18.03 -6.38 3.42
C GLY A 103 -17.44 -6.90 4.73
N PRO A 104 -16.11 -6.97 4.84
CA PRO A 104 -15.46 -7.26 6.11
C PRO A 104 -15.92 -6.31 7.21
N THR A 105 -16.26 -6.84 8.38
CA THR A 105 -16.82 -6.06 9.50
C THR A 105 -16.03 -6.38 10.76
N TYR A 106 -15.61 -5.34 11.49
CA TYR A 106 -14.85 -5.47 12.74
C TYR A 106 -15.56 -4.70 13.84
N LEU A 107 -15.55 -5.26 15.06
CA LEU A 107 -15.97 -4.58 16.28
C LEU A 107 -14.79 -4.52 17.24
N PHE A 108 -14.56 -3.34 17.78
CA PHE A 108 -13.50 -3.05 18.76
C PHE A 108 -14.12 -2.68 20.10
N GLU A 109 -13.45 -3.03 21.20
CA GLU A 109 -13.90 -2.71 22.56
C GLU A 109 -13.74 -1.21 22.89
N GLU A 110 -12.75 -0.55 22.29
CA GLU A 110 -12.45 0.87 22.49
C GLU A 110 -12.58 1.68 21.20
N ALA A 111 -12.82 2.98 21.36
CA ALA A 111 -12.83 3.91 20.23
C ALA A 111 -11.42 4.03 19.63
N ILE A 112 -11.32 3.74 18.32
CA ILE A 112 -10.07 3.87 17.55
C ILE A 112 -9.80 5.32 17.17
N SER A 113 -8.51 5.67 17.02
CA SER A 113 -8.07 7.01 16.65
C SER A 113 -8.34 7.32 15.16
N VAL A 114 -8.34 8.60 14.80
CA VAL A 114 -8.54 9.03 13.40
C VAL A 114 -7.42 8.52 12.50
N GLU A 115 -6.17 8.51 12.98
CA GLU A 115 -5.03 7.96 12.22
C GLU A 115 -5.24 6.47 11.94
N THR A 116 -5.73 5.71 12.92
CA THR A 116 -6.04 4.29 12.78
C THR A 116 -7.12 4.06 11.71
N ILE A 117 -8.16 4.90 11.69
CA ILE A 117 -9.24 4.84 10.68
C ILE A 117 -8.71 5.08 9.27
N GLU A 118 -7.80 6.05 9.11
CA GLU A 118 -7.14 6.31 7.82
C GLU A 118 -6.31 5.12 7.36
N VAL A 119 -5.54 4.49 8.27
CA VAL A 119 -4.76 3.27 7.95
C VAL A 119 -5.69 2.13 7.53
N ILE A 120 -6.77 1.88 8.26
CA ILE A 120 -7.76 0.82 7.92
C ILE A 120 -8.39 1.11 6.55
N THR A 121 -8.72 2.37 6.27
CA THR A 121 -9.28 2.78 4.98
C THR A 121 -8.28 2.52 3.84
N LYS A 122 -6.98 2.78 4.06
CA LYS A 122 -5.91 2.52 3.09
C LYS A 122 -5.68 1.03 2.84
N LEU A 123 -5.93 0.14 3.80
CA LEU A 123 -5.84 -1.31 3.62
C LEU A 123 -6.90 -1.85 2.66
N GLY A 124 -8.03 -1.13 2.55
CA GLY A 124 -9.07 -1.41 1.59
C GLY A 124 -9.91 -2.67 1.90
N PRO A 125 -10.91 -2.95 1.05
CA PRO A 125 -11.94 -3.95 1.33
C PRO A 125 -11.46 -5.41 1.25
N GLN A 126 -10.21 -5.65 0.82
CA GLN A 126 -9.63 -6.99 0.72
C GLN A 126 -8.93 -7.43 2.01
N TYR A 127 -8.79 -6.52 2.96
CA TYR A 127 -8.13 -6.80 4.21
C TYR A 127 -8.90 -7.86 5.04
N CYS A 128 -8.23 -8.96 5.37
CA CYS A 128 -8.82 -10.11 6.05
C CYS A 128 -8.04 -10.56 7.30
N SER A 129 -7.08 -9.75 7.76
CA SER A 129 -6.23 -10.08 8.91
C SER A 129 -6.67 -9.32 10.18
N ASN A 130 -5.96 -9.52 11.30
CA ASN A 130 -6.32 -8.97 12.62
C ASN A 130 -5.52 -7.74 13.05
N PHE A 131 -5.06 -6.90 12.12
CA PHE A 131 -4.34 -5.65 12.39
C PHE A 131 -3.03 -5.76 13.21
N GLN A 132 -2.50 -6.97 13.42
CA GLN A 132 -1.28 -7.20 14.22
C GLN A 132 0.02 -6.88 13.46
N ALA A 133 0.04 -7.07 12.14
CA ALA A 133 1.22 -6.84 11.31
C ALA A 133 0.85 -6.02 10.06
N VAL A 134 0.34 -4.81 10.28
CA VAL A 134 -0.07 -3.91 9.19
C VAL A 134 1.17 -3.25 8.58
N GLN A 135 1.32 -3.37 7.26
CA GLN A 135 2.37 -2.68 6.53
C GLN A 135 1.76 -1.93 5.36
N LEU A 136 1.84 -0.60 5.41
CA LEU A 136 1.36 0.28 4.34
C LEU A 136 2.38 0.39 3.20
N GLN A 137 1.90 0.78 2.02
CA GLN A 137 2.75 0.97 0.85
C GLN A 137 3.68 2.17 1.03
N GLY A 138 4.97 2.01 0.71
CA GLY A 138 5.95 3.10 0.63
C GLY A 138 6.88 3.28 1.84
N GLU A 139 6.64 2.59 2.96
CA GLU A 139 7.46 2.72 4.19
C GLU A 139 8.65 1.75 4.27
N ASP A 140 9.09 1.18 3.15
CA ASP A 140 10.29 0.32 3.13
C ASP A 140 11.57 1.15 2.96
N GLN A 141 11.79 2.11 3.86
CA GLN A 141 13.11 2.71 4.05
C GLN A 141 13.67 2.32 5.42
N CYS A 142 14.65 1.41 5.37
CA CYS A 142 15.85 1.46 6.20
C CYS A 142 15.70 1.27 7.72
N SER A 143 14.73 0.49 8.21
CA SER A 143 14.84 -0.04 9.57
C SER A 143 14.12 -1.37 9.72
N ASP A 144 14.77 -2.31 10.41
CA ASP A 144 14.14 -3.43 11.12
C ASP A 144 13.17 -2.87 12.17
N ARG A 145 12.14 -2.14 11.74
CA ARG A 145 11.08 -1.68 12.62
C ARG A 145 10.27 -2.90 12.98
N ILE A 146 10.30 -3.26 14.26
CA ILE A 146 9.33 -4.13 14.89
C ILE A 146 7.95 -3.61 14.46
N ILE A 147 7.22 -4.41 13.67
CA ILE A 147 5.89 -4.04 13.22
C ILE A 147 5.01 -4.06 14.45
N ALA A 148 4.73 -2.87 14.99
CA ALA A 148 3.82 -2.73 16.11
C ALA A 148 2.39 -3.05 15.65
N PRO A 149 1.59 -3.71 16.49
CA PRO A 149 0.19 -3.96 16.15
C PRO A 149 -0.56 -2.63 16.05
N LEU A 150 -1.33 -2.47 14.97
CA LEU A 150 -2.17 -1.28 14.77
C LEU A 150 -3.29 -1.23 15.81
N VAL A 151 -3.81 -2.39 16.20
CA VAL A 151 -4.80 -2.56 17.27
C VAL A 151 -4.36 -3.73 18.13
N ALA A 152 -4.34 -3.54 19.46
CA ALA A 152 -3.98 -4.59 20.40
C ALA A 152 -4.96 -5.77 20.30
N GLU A 153 -4.45 -7.00 20.48
CA GLU A 153 -5.22 -8.25 20.32
C GLU A 153 -6.48 -8.29 21.18
N ASP A 154 -6.36 -7.86 22.44
CA ASP A 154 -7.43 -7.85 23.44
C ASP A 154 -8.60 -6.95 23.02
N ARG A 155 -8.31 -5.84 22.33
CA ARG A 155 -9.29 -4.84 21.91
C ARG A 155 -10.16 -5.26 20.72
N ILE A 156 -9.86 -6.35 20.03
CA ILE A 156 -10.65 -6.82 18.87
C ILE A 156 -11.70 -7.83 19.35
N SER A 157 -12.95 -7.40 19.51
CA SER A 157 -14.03 -8.32 19.94
C SER A 157 -14.35 -9.37 18.87
N PHE A 158 -14.58 -8.90 17.64
CA PHE A 158 -14.75 -9.80 16.50
C PHE A 158 -14.35 -9.17 15.17
N GLY A 159 -13.94 -10.04 14.24
CA GLY A 159 -13.80 -9.74 12.82
C GLY A 159 -14.59 -10.75 12.00
N ILE A 160 -15.45 -10.29 11.09
CA ILE A 160 -16.26 -11.12 10.20
C ILE A 160 -15.78 -10.88 8.78
N ASN A 161 -15.37 -11.95 8.09
CA ASN A 161 -15.00 -11.91 6.67
C ASN A 161 -15.48 -13.17 5.96
N ALA A 162 -15.96 -12.99 4.73
CA ALA A 162 -16.35 -14.07 3.83
C ALA A 162 -15.25 -15.10 3.58
N VAL A 163 -13.97 -14.71 3.58
CA VAL A 163 -12.83 -15.61 3.37
C VAL A 163 -12.72 -16.65 4.49
N CYS A 164 -13.07 -16.28 5.72
CA CYS A 164 -13.03 -17.14 6.91
C CYS A 164 -14.41 -17.77 7.20
N SER A 165 -15.07 -18.29 6.16
CA SER A 165 -16.39 -18.90 6.28
C SER A 165 -16.36 -20.41 6.05
N SER A 166 -17.33 -21.11 6.66
CA SER A 166 -17.52 -22.55 6.52
C SER A 166 -18.99 -22.91 6.51
N LEU A 167 -19.33 -23.99 5.81
CA LEU A 167 -20.63 -24.63 5.92
C LEU A 167 -20.60 -25.60 7.12
N THR A 168 -21.55 -25.46 8.03
CA THR A 168 -21.64 -26.24 9.28
C THR A 168 -23.09 -26.59 9.56
N THR A 169 -23.38 -27.47 10.52
CA THR A 169 -24.75 -27.76 10.96
C THR A 169 -24.99 -27.27 12.39
N VAL A 170 -26.24 -27.24 12.86
CA VAL A 170 -26.53 -26.89 14.27
C VAL A 170 -25.79 -27.84 15.21
N GLN A 171 -25.80 -29.13 14.89
CA GLN A 171 -25.15 -30.14 15.71
C GLN A 171 -23.62 -29.94 15.76
N ASP A 172 -22.99 -29.59 14.63
CA ASP A 172 -21.55 -29.31 14.60
C ASP A 172 -21.17 -28.07 15.42
N ILE A 173 -22.03 -27.04 15.42
CA ILE A 173 -21.82 -25.83 16.22
C ILE A 173 -21.92 -26.19 17.71
N LYS A 174 -22.88 -27.02 18.10
CA LYS A 174 -23.03 -27.48 19.48
C LYS A 174 -21.84 -28.27 19.98
N SER A 175 -21.28 -29.14 19.12
CA SER A 175 -20.12 -29.95 19.49
C SER A 175 -18.82 -29.17 19.47
N SER A 176 -18.66 -28.22 18.55
CA SER A 176 -17.39 -27.50 18.34
C SER A 176 -17.27 -26.23 19.19
N TYR A 177 -18.40 -25.62 19.57
CA TYR A 177 -18.45 -24.39 20.35
C TYR A 177 -19.21 -24.62 21.66
N ASN A 178 -20.52 -24.39 21.68
CA ASN A 178 -21.35 -24.62 22.86
C ASN A 178 -22.81 -24.92 22.47
N GLU A 179 -23.55 -25.52 23.42
CA GLU A 179 -24.95 -25.89 23.18
C GLU A 179 -25.88 -24.68 23.06
N VAL A 180 -25.58 -23.59 23.78
CA VAL A 180 -26.41 -22.38 23.86
C VAL A 180 -26.48 -21.66 22.50
N ASP A 181 -25.33 -21.39 21.88
CA ASP A 181 -25.20 -20.75 20.58
C ASP A 181 -25.90 -21.57 19.50
N GLY A 182 -25.69 -22.89 19.52
CA GLY A 182 -26.38 -23.79 18.57
C GLY A 182 -27.90 -23.70 18.70
N ARG A 183 -28.44 -23.62 19.92
CA ARG A 183 -29.88 -23.46 20.17
C ARG A 183 -30.39 -22.08 19.71
N LEU A 184 -29.66 -21.01 19.97
CA LEU A 184 -30.03 -19.65 19.55
C LEU A 184 -30.03 -19.52 18.03
N ILE A 185 -29.01 -20.06 17.35
CA ILE A 185 -28.92 -20.07 15.89
C ILE A 185 -30.08 -20.87 15.28
N ALA A 186 -30.38 -22.05 15.83
CA ALA A 186 -31.49 -22.87 15.32
C ALA A 186 -32.83 -22.12 15.41
N LYS A 187 -33.07 -21.42 16.53
CA LYS A 187 -34.26 -20.57 16.74
C LYS A 187 -34.35 -19.45 15.70
N GLU A 188 -33.25 -18.76 15.44
CA GLU A 188 -33.23 -17.64 14.49
C GLU A 188 -33.37 -18.08 13.04
N ILE A 189 -32.78 -19.22 12.66
CA ILE A 189 -32.96 -19.78 11.31
C ILE A 189 -34.39 -20.30 11.14
N GLY A 190 -34.98 -20.87 12.19
CA GLY A 190 -36.30 -21.52 12.17
C GLY A 190 -36.21 -23.03 11.93
N ILE A 191 -35.13 -23.67 12.40
CA ILE A 191 -34.88 -25.12 12.29
C ILE A 191 -34.90 -25.78 13.67
N ASN A 192 -35.05 -27.10 13.70
CA ASN A 192 -35.01 -27.85 14.95
C ASN A 192 -33.59 -27.79 15.54
N SER A 193 -33.47 -27.62 16.86
CA SER A 193 -32.16 -27.59 17.53
C SER A 193 -31.39 -28.90 17.45
N ARG A 194 -32.04 -30.02 17.13
CA ARG A 194 -31.42 -31.34 16.89
C ARG A 194 -31.11 -31.61 15.43
N ASP A 195 -31.35 -30.63 14.54
CA ASP A 195 -31.08 -30.81 13.13
C ASP A 195 -29.58 -30.90 12.84
N SER A 196 -29.22 -31.90 12.03
CA SER A 196 -27.85 -32.18 11.58
C SER A 196 -27.73 -32.19 10.06
N SER A 197 -28.80 -31.79 9.35
CA SER A 197 -28.86 -31.87 7.89
C SER A 197 -28.83 -30.49 7.23
N THR A 198 -29.44 -29.47 7.83
CA THR A 198 -29.50 -28.14 7.22
C THR A 198 -28.13 -27.48 7.25
N PRO A 199 -27.57 -27.12 6.07
CA PRO A 199 -26.31 -26.41 6.02
C PRO A 199 -26.48 -24.94 6.46
N ILE A 200 -25.65 -24.55 7.42
CA ILE A 200 -25.57 -23.21 7.99
C ILE A 200 -24.27 -22.58 7.53
N PHE A 201 -24.39 -21.39 6.94
CA PHE A 201 -23.24 -20.57 6.60
C PHE A 201 -22.74 -19.83 7.85
N LEU A 202 -21.58 -20.25 8.35
CA LEU A 202 -20.91 -19.66 9.51
C LEU A 202 -19.68 -18.89 9.03
N ALA A 203 -19.69 -17.57 9.20
CA ALA A 203 -18.50 -16.73 9.07
C ALA A 203 -17.81 -16.66 10.45
N LYS A 204 -16.70 -17.37 10.60
CA LYS A 204 -15.99 -17.52 11.87
C LYS A 204 -15.36 -16.19 12.29
N ASN A 205 -15.29 -15.96 13.60
CA ASN A 205 -14.57 -14.82 14.14
C ASN A 205 -13.06 -14.94 13.86
N ILE A 206 -12.50 -14.01 13.08
CA ILE A 206 -11.07 -14.00 12.72
C ILE A 206 -10.20 -13.75 13.96
N ALA A 207 -10.71 -13.01 14.95
CA ALA A 207 -10.03 -12.74 16.22
C ALA A 207 -10.22 -13.86 17.27
N GLY A 208 -10.87 -14.97 16.91
CA GLY A 208 -11.18 -16.05 17.85
C GLY A 208 -9.97 -16.76 18.45
N HIS A 209 -8.81 -16.69 17.79
CA HIS A 209 -7.54 -17.27 18.28
C HIS A 209 -6.67 -16.27 19.05
N LEU A 210 -7.07 -15.00 19.10
CA LEU A 210 -6.32 -13.95 19.77
C LEU A 210 -6.63 -13.89 21.26
N SER A 211 -5.69 -13.33 22.02
CA SER A 211 -5.85 -13.08 23.44
C SER A 211 -7.01 -12.09 23.68
N GLY A 212 -7.81 -12.29 24.73
CA GLY A 212 -8.84 -11.35 25.17
C GLY A 212 -10.12 -12.00 25.67
N SER A 213 -10.97 -11.21 26.34
CA SER A 213 -12.23 -11.68 26.90
C SER A 213 -13.36 -11.79 25.86
N LEU A 214 -14.34 -12.67 26.13
CA LEU A 214 -15.66 -12.69 25.47
C LEU A 214 -15.63 -12.71 23.93
N ARG A 215 -14.90 -13.66 23.33
CA ARG A 215 -14.87 -13.86 21.88
C ARG A 215 -16.16 -14.53 21.40
N THR A 216 -16.81 -13.93 20.41
CA THR A 216 -17.97 -14.54 19.75
C THR A 216 -17.51 -15.65 18.80
N ILE A 217 -18.39 -16.62 18.52
CA ILE A 217 -18.14 -17.67 17.52
C ILE A 217 -17.96 -17.11 16.10
N GLY A 218 -18.52 -15.91 15.85
CA GLY A 218 -18.58 -15.28 14.54
C GLY A 218 -20.00 -14.81 14.23
N SER A 219 -20.42 -14.96 12.97
CA SER A 219 -21.77 -14.64 12.52
C SER A 219 -22.34 -15.74 11.65
N VAL A 220 -23.66 -15.91 11.73
CA VAL A 220 -24.41 -16.85 10.89
C VAL A 220 -25.30 -16.09 9.94
N ALA A 221 -25.28 -16.47 8.66
CA ALA A 221 -26.17 -15.86 7.68
C ALA A 221 -27.58 -16.46 7.80
N VAL A 222 -28.53 -15.61 8.21
CA VAL A 222 -29.93 -15.98 8.45
C VAL A 222 -30.80 -15.43 7.32
N GLY A 223 -31.28 -16.29 6.41
CA GLY A 223 -32.08 -15.86 5.26
C GLY A 223 -32.99 -16.97 4.70
N GLN A 224 -34.13 -16.58 4.13
CA GLN A 224 -35.07 -17.50 3.47
C GLN A 224 -34.66 -17.85 2.03
N HIS A 225 -33.82 -17.02 1.43
CA HIS A 225 -33.27 -17.22 0.09
C HIS A 225 -31.78 -17.48 0.30
N GLY A 226 -31.24 -18.54 -0.30
CA GLY A 226 -29.90 -19.05 -0.02
C GLY A 226 -28.80 -17.98 0.01
N VAL A 227 -27.73 -18.28 0.75
CA VAL A 227 -26.61 -17.36 0.95
C VAL A 227 -25.69 -17.40 -0.27
N ARG A 228 -25.32 -16.23 -0.81
CA ARG A 228 -24.30 -16.10 -1.86
C ARG A 228 -23.11 -15.35 -1.32
N VAL A 229 -21.93 -15.94 -1.47
CA VAL A 229 -20.66 -15.36 -1.06
C VAL A 229 -19.95 -14.86 -2.30
N PHE A 230 -19.44 -13.62 -2.23
CA PHE A 230 -18.59 -13.06 -3.27
C PHE A 230 -17.21 -12.84 -2.67
N GLN A 231 -16.20 -13.50 -3.25
CA GLN A 231 -14.81 -13.32 -2.88
C GLN A 231 -14.10 -12.54 -3.99
N SER A 232 -13.40 -11.47 -3.61
CA SER A 232 -12.55 -10.72 -4.54
C SER A 232 -11.24 -11.49 -4.75
N SER A 233 -10.92 -11.84 -5.98
CA SER A 233 -9.63 -12.44 -6.37
C SER A 233 -9.00 -11.63 -7.51
N PRO A 234 -8.34 -10.49 -7.23
CA PRO A 234 -7.72 -9.66 -8.26
C PRO A 234 -6.63 -10.44 -8.99
N ALA A 235 -6.56 -10.29 -10.31
CA ALA A 235 -5.57 -10.99 -11.15
C ALA A 235 -4.13 -10.76 -10.67
N ALA A 236 -3.79 -9.54 -10.22
CA ALA A 236 -2.47 -9.20 -9.69
C ALA A 236 -2.12 -9.99 -8.42
N THR A 237 -3.07 -10.17 -7.51
CA THR A 237 -2.87 -10.98 -6.30
C THR A 237 -2.81 -12.46 -6.65
N SER A 238 -3.68 -12.93 -7.54
CA SER A 238 -3.71 -14.33 -7.97
C SER A 238 -2.39 -14.76 -8.65
N LEU A 239 -1.77 -13.87 -9.43
CA LEU A 239 -0.49 -14.15 -10.09
C LEU A 239 0.63 -14.45 -9.09
N ASN A 240 0.60 -13.84 -7.90
CA ASN A 240 1.62 -14.06 -6.86
C ASN A 240 1.63 -15.50 -6.34
N PHE A 241 0.53 -16.25 -6.44
CA PHE A 241 0.49 -17.66 -6.03
C PHE A 241 1.16 -18.62 -7.04
N ILE A 242 1.37 -18.19 -8.29
CA ILE A 242 1.96 -19.03 -9.34
C ILE A 242 3.47 -18.75 -9.47
N GLY A 243 3.86 -17.48 -9.34
CA GLY A 243 5.25 -17.04 -9.54
C GLY A 243 5.40 -15.52 -9.63
N GLY A 244 4.30 -14.78 -9.55
CA GLY A 244 4.30 -13.32 -9.40
C GLY A 244 5.04 -12.59 -10.52
N PRO A 245 5.85 -11.56 -10.19
CA PRO A 245 6.57 -10.78 -11.19
C PRO A 245 7.59 -11.57 -12.03
N ALA A 246 8.11 -12.70 -11.53
CA ALA A 246 9.10 -13.49 -12.24
C ALA A 246 8.58 -14.04 -13.58
N ILE A 247 7.30 -14.40 -13.62
CA ILE A 247 6.62 -14.86 -14.85
C ILE A 247 6.63 -13.74 -15.89
N LEU A 248 6.35 -12.51 -15.47
CA LEU A 248 6.33 -11.34 -16.35
C LEU A 248 7.73 -10.98 -16.87
N LEU A 249 8.76 -11.15 -16.04
CA LEU A 249 10.15 -11.06 -16.49
C LEU A 249 10.48 -12.14 -17.52
N GLY A 250 9.94 -13.35 -17.34
CA GLY A 250 9.99 -14.41 -18.35
C GLY A 250 9.33 -14.01 -19.68
N LEU A 251 8.13 -13.39 -19.62
CA LEU A 251 7.46 -12.89 -20.83
C LEU A 251 8.28 -11.80 -21.54
N ILE A 252 8.90 -10.90 -20.79
CA ILE A 252 9.82 -9.88 -21.33
C ILE A 252 11.04 -10.55 -21.97
N ALA A 253 11.59 -11.59 -21.37
CA ALA A 253 12.71 -12.35 -21.94
C ALA A 253 12.32 -13.06 -23.25
N MET A 254 11.08 -13.52 -23.37
CA MET A 254 10.54 -14.20 -24.55
C MET A 254 10.08 -13.26 -25.67
N ALA A 255 9.92 -11.96 -25.40
CA ALA A 255 9.48 -10.98 -26.38
C ALA A 255 10.43 -10.93 -27.60
N ARG A 256 9.83 -10.89 -28.80
CA ARG A 256 10.52 -10.90 -30.11
C ARG A 256 10.28 -9.65 -30.93
N ASP A 257 9.20 -8.92 -30.65
CA ASP A 257 8.80 -7.68 -31.30
C ASP A 257 8.58 -6.58 -30.23
N ASP A 258 8.53 -5.33 -30.69
CA ASP A 258 8.30 -4.17 -29.85
C ASP A 258 6.88 -4.18 -29.23
N HIS A 259 5.89 -4.74 -29.93
CA HIS A 259 4.53 -4.89 -29.45
C HIS A 259 4.40 -5.87 -28.27
N THR A 260 4.95 -7.08 -28.34
CA THR A 260 4.92 -8.02 -27.20
C THR A 260 5.76 -7.52 -26.04
N MET A 261 6.89 -6.86 -26.33
CA MET A 261 7.72 -6.21 -25.32
C MET A 261 6.92 -5.13 -24.57
N TYR A 262 6.25 -4.24 -25.28
CA TYR A 262 5.39 -3.21 -24.71
C TYR A 262 4.25 -3.82 -23.88
N ALA A 263 3.56 -4.83 -24.40
CA ALA A 263 2.47 -5.49 -23.68
C ALA A 263 2.96 -6.15 -22.37
N ALA A 264 4.09 -6.86 -22.40
CA ALA A 264 4.66 -7.51 -21.22
C ALA A 264 5.08 -6.49 -20.16
N VAL A 265 5.75 -5.40 -20.55
CA VAL A 265 6.11 -4.30 -19.64
C VAL A 265 4.87 -3.61 -19.07
N LYS A 266 3.82 -3.40 -19.88
CA LYS A 266 2.57 -2.77 -19.43
C LYS A 266 1.87 -3.63 -18.37
N VAL A 267 1.81 -4.94 -18.58
CA VAL A 267 1.24 -5.88 -17.61
C VAL A 267 2.09 -5.90 -16.33
N LEU A 268 3.42 -5.91 -16.45
CA LEU A 268 4.33 -5.79 -15.30
C LEU A 268 4.04 -4.54 -14.48
N ASN A 269 3.96 -3.38 -15.14
CA ASN A 269 3.69 -2.12 -14.47
C ASN A 269 2.32 -2.14 -13.76
N SER A 270 1.27 -2.60 -14.45
CA SER A 270 -0.08 -2.70 -13.87
C SER A 270 -0.13 -3.61 -12.63
N ILE A 271 0.60 -4.72 -12.63
CA ILE A 271 0.65 -5.65 -11.49
C ILE A 271 1.46 -5.07 -10.33
N LEU A 272 2.54 -4.36 -10.61
CA LEU A 272 3.34 -3.68 -9.58
C LEU A 272 2.60 -2.49 -8.96
N SER A 273 1.81 -1.75 -9.74
CA SER A 273 0.96 -0.65 -9.21
C SER A 273 -0.25 -1.15 -8.43
N SER A 274 -0.78 -2.33 -8.74
CA SER A 274 -1.99 -2.87 -8.11
C SER A 274 -1.73 -3.75 -6.88
N SER A 275 -0.53 -4.33 -6.74
CA SER A 275 -0.21 -5.22 -5.63
C SER A 275 1.14 -4.88 -4.97
N PRO A 276 1.14 -4.52 -3.68
CA PRO A 276 2.39 -4.19 -2.97
C PRO A 276 3.26 -5.43 -2.74
N LEU A 277 2.63 -6.62 -2.62
CA LEU A 277 3.34 -7.89 -2.52
C LEU A 277 4.20 -8.13 -3.77
N SER A 278 3.66 -7.84 -4.95
CA SER A 278 4.42 -7.93 -6.21
C SER A 278 5.65 -7.03 -6.20
N GLY A 279 5.53 -5.81 -5.67
CA GLY A 279 6.68 -4.89 -5.50
C GLY A 279 7.76 -5.42 -4.54
N LYS A 280 7.37 -6.11 -3.47
CA LYS A 280 8.30 -6.78 -2.54
C LYS A 280 8.99 -7.97 -3.20
N LEU A 281 8.23 -8.83 -3.88
CA LEU A 281 8.76 -9.98 -4.63
C LEU A 281 9.78 -9.53 -5.68
N MET A 282 9.48 -8.45 -6.41
CA MET A 282 10.38 -7.86 -7.40
C MET A 282 11.72 -7.40 -6.78
N ARG A 283 11.72 -6.91 -5.54
CA ARG A 283 12.97 -6.58 -4.81
C ARG A 283 13.69 -7.83 -4.33
N HIS A 284 12.96 -8.79 -3.77
CA HIS A 284 13.50 -10.04 -3.24
C HIS A 284 14.24 -10.85 -4.31
N ILE A 285 13.71 -10.94 -5.53
CA ILE A 285 14.35 -11.67 -6.63
C ILE A 285 15.38 -10.82 -7.39
N HIS A 286 15.74 -9.63 -6.89
CA HIS A 286 16.52 -8.63 -7.63
C HIS A 286 15.96 -8.34 -9.03
N GLY A 287 14.63 -8.40 -9.17
CA GLY A 287 13.91 -8.36 -10.44
C GLY A 287 14.10 -7.06 -11.22
N TYR A 288 14.37 -5.92 -10.56
CA TYR A 288 14.70 -4.67 -11.26
C TYR A 288 16.07 -4.73 -11.95
N GLN A 289 17.05 -5.42 -11.37
CA GLN A 289 18.34 -5.66 -12.03
C GLN A 289 18.16 -6.62 -13.20
N LEU A 290 17.38 -7.68 -13.02
CA LEU A 290 17.07 -8.63 -14.09
C LEU A 290 16.31 -7.94 -15.23
N LEU A 291 15.33 -7.09 -14.92
CA LEU A 291 14.62 -6.26 -15.90
C LEU A 291 15.60 -5.38 -16.69
N SER A 292 16.51 -4.68 -16.00
CA SER A 292 17.55 -3.87 -16.64
C SER A 292 18.43 -4.70 -17.59
N TYR A 293 18.85 -5.89 -17.16
CA TYR A 293 19.60 -6.82 -18.00
C TYR A 293 18.81 -7.29 -19.24
N LEU A 294 17.53 -7.64 -19.07
CA LEU A 294 16.67 -8.07 -20.17
C LEU A 294 16.44 -6.94 -21.18
N LEU A 295 16.21 -5.71 -20.70
CA LEU A 295 16.12 -4.51 -21.54
C LEU A 295 17.42 -4.30 -22.30
N LYS A 296 18.58 -4.49 -21.66
CA LYS A 296 19.91 -4.32 -22.27
C LYS A 296 20.18 -5.34 -23.37
N LYS A 297 19.67 -6.56 -23.24
CA LYS A 297 19.78 -7.60 -24.27
C LYS A 297 18.83 -7.37 -25.46
N LYS A 298 17.77 -6.58 -25.26
CA LYS A 298 16.72 -6.33 -26.27
C LYS A 298 16.56 -4.85 -26.58
N THR A 299 17.65 -4.08 -26.59
CA THR A 299 17.61 -2.62 -26.82
C THR A 299 16.93 -2.23 -28.12
N GLN A 300 17.04 -3.07 -29.16
CA GLN A 300 16.41 -2.85 -30.47
C GLN A 300 14.86 -2.89 -30.43
N LEU A 301 14.26 -3.46 -29.39
CA LEU A 301 12.80 -3.50 -29.23
C LEU A 301 12.26 -2.33 -28.39
N LEU A 302 13.13 -1.45 -27.90
CA LEU A 302 12.74 -0.32 -27.06
C LEU A 302 12.22 0.82 -27.93
N ASN A 303 11.12 1.44 -27.49
CA ASN A 303 10.51 2.60 -28.13
C ASN A 303 10.06 3.61 -27.06
N ASN A 304 9.61 4.79 -27.49
CA ASN A 304 9.16 5.84 -26.57
C ASN A 304 8.04 5.35 -25.62
N ARG A 305 7.14 4.49 -26.10
CA ARG A 305 6.04 3.96 -25.27
C ARG A 305 6.54 3.08 -24.13
N ILE A 306 7.58 2.28 -24.35
CA ILE A 306 8.22 1.47 -23.31
C ILE A 306 8.95 2.36 -22.31
N LEU A 307 9.65 3.41 -22.76
CA LEU A 307 10.30 4.38 -21.87
C LEU A 307 9.29 5.07 -20.95
N GLN A 308 8.13 5.48 -21.47
CA GLN A 308 7.05 6.05 -20.65
C GLN A 308 6.52 5.07 -19.60
N LEU A 309 6.42 3.77 -19.92
CA LEU A 309 6.09 2.75 -18.93
C LEU A 309 7.18 2.61 -17.85
N MET A 310 8.46 2.80 -18.20
CA MET A 310 9.54 2.81 -17.20
C MET A 310 9.46 4.03 -16.29
N PHE A 311 9.08 5.21 -16.79
CA PHE A 311 8.82 6.38 -15.93
C PHE A 311 7.66 6.12 -14.97
N SER A 312 6.58 5.52 -15.46
CA SER A 312 5.44 5.12 -14.63
C SER A 312 5.83 4.06 -13.59
N LEU A 313 6.70 3.12 -13.93
CA LEU A 313 7.22 2.09 -13.01
C LEU A 313 8.05 2.70 -11.87
N VAL A 314 8.84 3.74 -12.17
CA VAL A 314 9.57 4.48 -11.14
C VAL A 314 8.64 5.38 -10.31
N GLY A 315 7.50 5.76 -10.89
CA GLY A 315 6.53 6.66 -10.29
C GLY A 315 6.81 8.13 -10.57
N THR A 316 7.67 8.45 -11.55
CA THR A 316 8.04 9.83 -11.92
C THR A 316 7.17 10.44 -13.01
N ALA A 317 6.31 9.63 -13.64
CA ALA A 317 5.28 10.08 -14.55
C ALA A 317 4.05 9.20 -14.34
N GLU A 318 3.10 9.66 -13.53
CA GLU A 318 1.78 9.03 -13.48
C GLU A 318 0.94 9.57 -14.65
N LEU A 319 0.30 8.68 -15.40
CA LEU A 319 -0.60 9.03 -16.50
C LEU A 319 -1.74 9.91 -15.96
N GLY A 320 -1.58 11.23 -16.03
CA GLY A 320 -2.57 12.23 -15.61
C GLY A 320 -2.25 13.03 -14.35
N PHE A 321 -1.14 12.76 -13.64
CA PHE A 321 -0.69 13.57 -12.49
C PHE A 321 0.82 13.80 -12.55
N GLU A 322 1.24 15.07 -12.46
CA GLU A 322 2.64 15.53 -12.36
C GLU A 322 3.22 15.22 -10.97
N SER A 323 3.17 13.97 -10.52
CA SER A 323 3.96 13.56 -9.36
C SER A 323 5.39 13.35 -9.82
N SER A 324 6.27 14.31 -9.52
CA SER A 324 7.70 14.22 -9.83
C SER A 324 8.50 13.46 -8.76
N VAL A 325 7.85 12.95 -7.70
CA VAL A 325 8.52 12.23 -6.61
C VAL A 325 8.91 10.81 -7.06
N ILE A 326 10.17 10.44 -6.87
CA ILE A 326 10.62 9.07 -7.10
C ILE A 326 9.99 8.13 -6.06
N LYS A 327 9.03 7.30 -6.47
CA LYS A 327 8.35 6.33 -5.60
C LYS A 327 9.11 5.02 -5.45
N ASN A 328 9.78 4.58 -6.51
CA ASN A 328 10.46 3.28 -6.56
C ASN A 328 11.98 3.44 -6.75
N TYR A 329 12.69 3.49 -5.62
CA TYR A 329 14.16 3.65 -5.58
C TYR A 329 14.90 2.58 -6.38
N SER A 330 14.51 1.30 -6.25
CA SER A 330 15.20 0.19 -6.94
C SER A 330 15.02 0.28 -8.45
N ALA A 331 13.82 0.60 -8.94
CA ALA A 331 13.60 0.82 -10.36
C ALA A 331 14.38 2.05 -10.88
N PHE A 332 14.42 3.14 -10.11
CA PHE A 332 15.23 4.31 -10.45
C PHE A 332 16.72 3.96 -10.56
N GLN A 333 17.27 3.26 -9.56
CA GLN A 333 18.68 2.88 -9.49
C GLN A 333 19.13 1.98 -10.63
N TYR A 334 18.36 0.92 -10.90
CA TYR A 334 18.77 -0.16 -11.81
C TYR A 334 18.25 0.01 -13.23
N VAL A 335 17.11 0.68 -13.44
CA VAL A 335 16.50 0.83 -14.77
C VAL A 335 16.79 2.22 -15.33
N LEU A 336 16.35 3.31 -14.69
CA LEU A 336 16.50 4.66 -15.25
C LEU A 336 17.94 5.17 -15.19
N CYS A 337 18.65 5.00 -14.07
CA CYS A 337 20.05 5.43 -13.95
C CYS A 337 21.05 4.48 -14.62
N ASN A 338 20.60 3.47 -15.37
CA ASN A 338 21.49 2.66 -16.20
C ASN A 338 21.68 3.33 -17.56
N PHE A 339 22.50 4.38 -17.62
CA PHE A 339 22.69 5.14 -18.87
C PHE A 339 23.28 4.30 -20.01
N GLU A 340 24.08 3.28 -19.71
CA GLU A 340 24.64 2.37 -20.72
C GLU A 340 23.55 1.58 -21.48
N LEU A 341 22.41 1.31 -20.81
CA LEU A 341 21.24 0.69 -21.45
C LEU A 341 20.63 1.65 -22.49
N TRP A 342 20.39 2.89 -22.08
CA TRP A 342 19.62 3.86 -22.86
C TRP A 342 20.42 4.49 -24.00
N MET A 343 21.72 4.69 -23.82
CA MET A 343 22.61 5.18 -24.89
C MET A 343 22.62 4.24 -26.12
N LYS A 344 22.39 2.95 -25.91
CA LYS A 344 22.33 1.92 -26.97
C LYS A 344 20.91 1.72 -27.53
N ALA A 345 19.93 2.48 -27.04
CA ALA A 345 18.55 2.37 -27.48
C ALA A 345 18.31 3.25 -28.73
N PRO A 346 17.37 2.87 -29.61
CA PRO A 346 17.07 3.64 -30.82
C PRO A 346 16.36 4.96 -30.48
N GLU A 347 16.10 5.79 -31.50
CA GLU A 347 15.23 7.00 -31.43
C GLU A 347 15.66 8.11 -30.45
N ASN A 348 16.94 8.17 -30.04
CA ASN A 348 17.43 9.13 -29.05
C ASN A 348 16.65 9.08 -27.72
N LEU A 349 16.21 7.88 -27.30
CA LEU A 349 15.50 7.66 -26.04
C LEU A 349 16.33 8.09 -24.81
N ASP A 350 17.66 8.05 -24.91
CA ASP A 350 18.60 8.57 -23.93
C ASP A 350 18.44 10.07 -23.70
N LEU A 351 18.25 10.87 -24.76
CA LEU A 351 18.03 12.31 -24.63
C LEU A 351 16.69 12.61 -23.94
N ILE A 352 15.63 11.87 -24.30
CA ILE A 352 14.32 11.99 -23.64
C ILE A 352 14.42 11.65 -22.14
N LEU A 353 15.15 10.57 -21.82
CA LEU A 353 15.44 10.18 -20.44
C LEU A 353 16.19 11.27 -19.67
N LEU A 354 17.27 11.83 -20.25
CA LEU A 354 18.06 12.87 -19.60
C LEU A 354 17.23 14.14 -19.39
N SER A 355 16.42 14.54 -20.38
CA SER A 355 15.51 15.67 -20.24
C SER A 355 14.50 15.47 -19.10
N HIS A 356 13.89 14.28 -19.00
CA HIS A 356 12.97 13.94 -17.90
C HIS A 356 13.67 13.97 -16.54
N LEU A 357 14.91 13.46 -16.46
CA LEU A 357 15.70 13.50 -15.22
C LEU A 357 16.05 14.92 -14.80
N ALA A 358 16.35 15.81 -15.75
CA ALA A 358 16.57 17.23 -15.47
C ALA A 358 15.31 17.89 -14.91
N GLU A 359 14.14 17.60 -15.48
CA GLU A 359 12.85 18.12 -15.03
C GLU A 359 12.49 17.68 -13.61
N ILE A 360 12.64 16.38 -13.30
CA ILE A 360 12.39 15.84 -11.95
C ILE A 360 13.27 16.52 -10.90
N LEU A 361 14.54 16.77 -11.22
CA LEU A 361 15.50 17.39 -10.31
C LEU A 361 15.35 18.91 -10.20
N GLN A 362 14.74 19.55 -11.19
CA GLN A 362 14.43 20.99 -11.18
C GLN A 362 13.09 21.29 -10.48
N SER A 363 12.16 20.32 -10.43
CA SER A 363 10.82 20.51 -9.87
C SER A 363 10.84 20.95 -8.40
N SER A 364 10.52 22.23 -8.14
CA SER A 364 10.83 22.92 -6.88
C SER A 364 10.18 22.33 -5.63
N ARG A 365 9.09 21.58 -5.78
CA ARG A 365 8.32 21.03 -4.66
C ARG A 365 9.01 19.83 -4.01
N ASP A 366 9.63 18.97 -4.82
CA ASP A 366 10.15 17.66 -4.41
C ASP A 366 11.64 17.44 -4.80
N ALA A 367 12.28 18.44 -5.41
CA ALA A 367 13.67 18.39 -5.86
C ALA A 367 14.63 17.93 -4.77
N GLY A 368 14.48 18.40 -3.52
CA GLY A 368 15.39 18.02 -2.42
C GLY A 368 15.41 16.50 -2.15
N GLN A 369 14.23 15.85 -2.16
CA GLN A 369 14.14 14.41 -1.95
C GLN A 369 14.68 13.63 -3.15
N ASN A 370 14.36 14.09 -4.36
CA ASN A 370 14.84 13.47 -5.60
C ASN A 370 16.36 13.58 -5.76
N ILE A 371 16.96 14.72 -5.40
CA ILE A 371 18.41 14.94 -5.39
C ILE A 371 19.08 14.00 -4.38
N ALA A 372 18.52 13.85 -3.18
CA ALA A 372 19.04 12.92 -2.18
C ALA A 372 19.05 11.46 -2.70
N ILE A 373 17.97 11.04 -3.36
CA ILE A 373 17.86 9.72 -3.98
C ILE A 373 18.88 9.55 -5.13
N ALA A 374 18.99 10.53 -6.02
CA ALA A 374 19.96 10.53 -7.11
C ALA A 374 21.41 10.45 -6.62
N TYR A 375 21.71 11.13 -5.51
CA TYR A 375 22.99 11.04 -4.84
C TYR A 375 23.25 9.63 -4.29
N GLN A 376 22.28 9.03 -3.56
CA GLN A 376 22.40 7.66 -3.02
C GLN A 376 22.63 6.61 -4.13
N VAL A 377 22.06 6.82 -5.32
CA VAL A 377 22.20 5.94 -6.48
C VAL A 377 23.55 6.10 -7.22
N GLN A 378 24.40 7.01 -6.76
CA GLN A 378 25.66 7.38 -7.40
C GLN A 378 25.47 7.82 -8.85
N MET A 379 24.47 8.67 -9.10
CA MET A 379 24.15 9.17 -10.44
C MET A 379 25.30 10.00 -11.03
N VAL A 380 25.99 10.80 -10.22
CA VAL A 380 27.09 11.68 -10.65
C VAL A 380 28.24 10.91 -11.34
N PRO A 381 28.84 9.87 -10.74
CA PRO A 381 29.84 9.04 -11.42
C PRO A 381 29.35 8.43 -12.74
N LYS A 382 28.08 8.01 -12.80
CA LYS A 382 27.49 7.41 -14.00
C LYS A 382 27.31 8.44 -15.12
N LEU A 383 26.98 9.69 -14.77
CA LEU A 383 26.91 10.82 -15.70
C LEU A 383 28.29 11.26 -16.19
N VAL A 384 29.31 11.23 -15.33
CA VAL A 384 30.68 11.52 -15.77
C VAL A 384 31.18 10.44 -16.72
N PHE A 385 30.85 9.17 -16.46
CA PHE A 385 31.22 8.08 -17.36
C PHE A 385 30.59 8.21 -18.76
N LEU A 386 29.41 8.81 -18.89
CA LEU A 386 28.80 9.12 -20.19
C LEU A 386 29.69 10.00 -21.07
N PHE A 387 30.49 10.89 -20.48
CA PHE A 387 31.38 11.78 -21.23
C PHE A 387 32.62 11.06 -21.81
N ASN A 388 32.88 9.81 -21.43
CA ASN A 388 33.93 9.01 -22.07
C ASN A 388 33.54 8.55 -23.48
N ASP A 389 32.26 8.60 -23.85
CA ASP A 389 31.81 8.15 -25.16
C ASP A 389 32.11 9.21 -26.23
N PRO A 390 32.95 8.91 -27.24
CA PRO A 390 33.33 9.88 -28.27
C PRO A 390 32.16 10.28 -29.19
N GLU A 391 31.05 9.54 -29.20
CA GLU A 391 29.90 9.80 -30.07
C GLU A 391 28.79 10.63 -29.40
N ILE A 392 29.03 11.17 -28.20
CA ILE A 392 28.01 11.94 -27.48
C ILE A 392 27.76 13.31 -28.13
N SER A 393 26.48 13.62 -28.40
CA SER A 393 26.11 14.90 -29.01
C SER A 393 26.20 16.07 -28.02
N SER A 394 26.46 17.28 -28.53
CA SER A 394 26.52 18.50 -27.71
C SER A 394 25.23 18.75 -26.91
N SER A 395 24.06 18.44 -27.47
CA SER A 395 22.77 18.53 -26.75
C SER A 395 22.72 17.63 -25.52
N LYS A 396 23.22 16.40 -25.61
CA LYS A 396 23.28 15.44 -24.48
C LYS A 396 24.24 15.92 -23.41
N ILE A 397 25.40 16.45 -23.81
CA ILE A 397 26.38 17.03 -22.87
C ILE A 397 25.74 18.18 -22.09
N THR A 398 25.04 19.09 -22.76
CA THR A 398 24.38 20.24 -22.10
C THR A 398 23.38 19.77 -21.06
N VAL A 399 22.51 18.80 -21.37
CA VAL A 399 21.51 18.27 -20.41
C VAL A 399 22.18 17.48 -19.28
N ALA A 400 23.24 16.72 -19.55
CA ALA A 400 24.00 16.05 -18.50
C ALA A 400 24.68 17.06 -17.55
N CYS A 401 25.23 18.15 -18.08
CA CYS A 401 25.81 19.23 -17.31
C CYS A 401 24.76 19.98 -16.47
N THR A 402 23.53 20.18 -16.98
CA THR A 402 22.46 20.77 -16.18
C THR A 402 22.08 19.84 -15.03
N ILE A 403 21.91 18.54 -15.27
CA ILE A 403 21.65 17.56 -14.20
C ILE A 403 22.75 17.59 -13.13
N LEU A 404 24.03 17.55 -13.55
CA LEU A 404 25.17 17.63 -12.64
C LEU A 404 25.15 18.92 -11.81
N SER A 405 24.83 20.06 -12.43
CA SER A 405 24.71 21.34 -11.74
C SER A 405 23.63 21.32 -10.65
N HIS A 406 22.45 20.76 -10.95
CA HIS A 406 21.37 20.63 -9.96
C HIS A 406 21.74 19.68 -8.81
N LEU A 407 22.39 18.55 -9.10
CA LEU A 407 22.86 17.60 -8.09
C LEU A 407 23.91 18.22 -7.16
N LEU A 408 24.82 19.02 -7.72
CA LEU A 408 25.83 19.74 -6.94
C LEU A 408 25.19 20.82 -6.06
N GLN A 409 24.25 21.60 -6.59
CA GLN A 409 23.58 22.67 -5.84
C GLN A 409 22.75 22.13 -4.66
N GLY A 410 22.13 20.95 -4.78
CA GLY A 410 21.24 20.41 -3.76
C GLY A 410 21.90 19.59 -2.64
N TYR A 411 23.07 18.99 -2.87
CA TYR A 411 23.77 18.16 -1.86
C TYR A 411 25.26 18.52 -1.80
N PHE A 412 25.61 19.55 -1.03
CA PHE A 412 27.00 19.98 -0.80
C PHE A 412 27.53 19.41 0.53
N ASN A 413 28.27 18.31 0.48
CA ASN A 413 29.02 17.78 1.64
C ASN A 413 30.52 17.88 1.40
N THR A 414 31.30 18.33 2.40
CA THR A 414 32.76 18.55 2.28
C THR A 414 33.54 17.26 2.00
N ARG A 415 33.07 16.11 2.47
CA ARG A 415 33.63 14.78 2.10
C ARG A 415 33.38 14.41 0.65
N ASP A 416 32.33 14.94 0.05
CA ASP A 416 31.96 14.68 -1.35
C ASP A 416 32.73 15.56 -2.31
N VAL A 417 33.12 16.78 -1.92
CA VAL A 417 34.06 17.59 -2.71
C VAL A 417 35.37 16.85 -2.94
N LEU A 418 35.90 16.16 -1.94
CA LEU A 418 37.11 15.34 -2.10
C LEU A 418 36.87 14.15 -3.03
N ARG A 419 35.77 13.40 -2.86
CA ARG A 419 35.43 12.28 -3.76
C ARG A 419 35.11 12.73 -5.17
N TRP A 420 34.51 13.89 -5.34
CA TRP A 420 34.13 14.45 -6.63
C TRP A 420 35.35 15.05 -7.34
N ARG A 421 36.20 15.80 -6.62
CA ARG A 421 37.51 16.25 -7.10
C ARG A 421 38.39 15.07 -7.47
N ASP A 422 38.45 14.03 -6.66
CA ASP A 422 39.27 12.86 -6.95
C ASP A 422 38.70 12.09 -8.15
N ARG A 423 37.36 11.97 -8.31
CA ARG A 423 36.75 11.27 -9.45
C ARG A 423 36.81 12.06 -10.76
N ILE A 424 36.57 13.36 -10.74
CA ILE A 424 36.74 14.24 -11.91
C ILE A 424 38.21 14.42 -12.22
N GLY A 425 39.06 14.55 -11.20
CA GLY A 425 40.51 14.54 -11.35
C GLY A 425 40.99 13.25 -11.99
N LEU A 426 40.55 12.08 -11.51
CA LEU A 426 40.86 10.80 -12.16
C LEU A 426 40.33 10.75 -13.59
N PHE A 427 39.08 11.18 -13.81
CA PHE A 427 38.48 11.20 -15.14
C PHE A 427 39.27 12.07 -16.12
N LEU A 428 39.60 13.30 -15.73
CA LEU A 428 40.41 14.23 -16.53
C LEU A 428 41.81 13.64 -16.78
N VAL A 429 42.46 13.08 -15.75
CA VAL A 429 43.78 12.43 -15.91
C VAL A 429 43.72 11.21 -16.83
N TYR A 430 42.61 10.46 -16.85
CA TYR A 430 42.44 9.27 -17.69
C TYR A 430 41.98 9.59 -19.12
N THR A 431 41.32 10.74 -19.34
CA THR A 431 40.84 11.19 -20.66
C THR A 431 41.80 12.17 -21.36
N LEU A 432 42.62 12.90 -20.60
CA LEU A 432 43.79 13.58 -21.14
C LEU A 432 44.80 12.49 -21.53
N LYS A 433 45.03 12.31 -22.83
CA LYS A 433 46.03 11.36 -23.38
C LYS A 433 47.32 11.40 -22.54
N PRO A 434 47.95 10.25 -22.21
CA PRO A 434 49.36 10.28 -21.85
C PRO A 434 50.09 10.89 -23.04
N SER A 435 50.92 11.89 -22.75
CA SER A 435 51.77 12.58 -23.69
C SER A 435 52.39 11.59 -24.69
N SER A 436 52.00 11.70 -25.96
CA SER A 436 52.84 11.29 -27.08
C SER A 436 54.03 12.25 -27.19
N VAL A 437 54.80 12.36 -26.10
CA VAL A 437 56.08 13.05 -26.07
C VAL A 437 57.11 11.95 -26.20
N ASP A 438 57.71 11.90 -27.39
CA ASP A 438 58.88 11.09 -27.65
C ASP A 438 60.04 11.67 -26.83
N GLU A 439 60.40 11.03 -25.71
CA GLU A 439 61.46 11.49 -24.80
C GLU A 439 62.87 11.48 -25.43
N ASN A 440 63.00 11.06 -26.69
CA ASN A 440 64.27 11.02 -27.42
C ASN A 440 64.63 12.30 -28.19
N GLN A 441 63.84 13.38 -28.12
CA GLN A 441 64.17 14.64 -28.80
C GLN A 441 65.00 15.65 -27.97
N PHE A 442 65.53 15.25 -26.82
CA PHE A 442 66.45 16.09 -26.04
C PHE A 442 67.83 15.45 -25.93
N TYR A 443 68.62 15.53 -26.99
CA TYR A 443 70.09 15.40 -26.89
C TYR A 443 70.80 16.48 -27.70
N LEU A 444 71.59 17.27 -26.94
CA LEU A 444 72.86 17.92 -27.26
C LEU A 444 72.90 19.05 -28.32
N ASP A 445 72.91 20.29 -27.81
CA ASP A 445 73.85 21.37 -28.15
C ASP A 445 73.63 22.45 -27.07
N SER A 446 74.56 22.90 -26.23
CA SER A 446 76.00 23.06 -26.36
C SER A 446 76.60 23.25 -24.96
N VAL A 447 77.70 22.56 -24.69
CA VAL A 447 78.68 22.96 -23.67
C VAL A 447 79.61 23.94 -24.37
N ALA A 448 79.62 25.21 -23.97
CA ALA A 448 80.70 26.15 -24.26
C ALA A 448 80.75 27.26 -23.19
N GLU A 449 81.59 26.99 -22.20
CA GLU A 449 82.53 27.90 -21.51
C GLU A 449 82.19 29.40 -21.39
N ARG A 450 82.15 29.89 -20.14
CA ARG A 450 82.49 31.27 -19.80
C ARG A 450 84.01 31.41 -19.65
N PRO A 451 84.63 32.49 -20.16
CA PRO A 451 85.85 33.03 -19.58
C PRO A 451 85.53 34.21 -18.64
N THR A 452 86.31 34.28 -17.57
CA THR A 452 86.75 35.48 -16.80
C THR A 452 86.99 36.68 -17.72
N GLU A 453 86.71 37.94 -17.38
CA GLU A 453 86.66 38.70 -16.12
C GLU A 453 85.40 39.58 -16.00
#